data_AF-A0A6I3U8W9-F1
#
_entry.id   AF-A0A6I3U8W9-F1
#
_cell.length_a   1.000
_cell.length_b   1.000
_cell.length_c   1.000
_cell.angle_alpha   90.00
_cell.angle_beta   90.00
_cell.angle_gamma   90.00
#
_symmetry.space_group_name_H-M   'P 1'
#
loop_
_entity.id
_entity.type
_entity.pdbx_description
1 polymer ?
#
loop_
_entity_poly.entity_id
_entity_poly.type
_entity_poly.pdbx_seq_one_letter_code
_entity_poly.pdbx_strand_id
1 'polypeptide(L)'
;TKGNYQNLVGLKEVPEFGIEPEKVENTTLADTVKKYEFGIGDAGELEYKFAYNNSSATAPYRVLRKAADGKKKLYFEQTYPDGTKVTFEGQVSVKLGGGGVNAVIEFTLKIALQSELTFVDGIGG
;
A
#
# COMPACT_ATOMS: atom_id res chain seq x y z
N THR A 1 -18.86 -1.90 -7.99
CA THR A 1 -18.00 -0.81 -8.51
C THR A 1 -16.81 -0.64 -7.57
N LYS A 2 -15.64 -0.24 -8.09
CA LYS A 2 -14.68 0.55 -7.29
C LYS A 2 -15.50 1.62 -6.57
N GLY A 3 -15.74 1.43 -5.26
CA GLY A 3 -16.90 1.98 -4.53
C GLY A 3 -16.70 3.40 -4.01
N ASN A 4 -17.56 3.82 -3.08
CA ASN A 4 -17.35 5.04 -2.28
C ASN A 4 -16.11 4.84 -1.40
N TYR A 5 -14.99 5.45 -1.78
CA TYR A 5 -13.79 5.49 -0.95
C TYR A 5 -14.00 6.44 0.22
N GLN A 6 -13.57 6.02 1.40
CA GLN A 6 -13.48 6.91 2.56
C GLN A 6 -12.09 7.57 2.55
N ASN A 7 -12.06 8.90 2.60
CA ASN A 7 -10.80 9.62 2.74
C ASN A 7 -10.16 9.32 4.12
N LEU A 8 -8.94 8.79 4.11
CA LEU A 8 -8.15 8.52 5.32
C LEU A 8 -7.28 9.74 5.64
N VAL A 9 -7.79 10.62 6.49
CA VAL A 9 -7.10 11.86 6.87
C VAL A 9 -5.86 11.61 7.74
N GLY A 10 -4.91 12.55 7.71
CA GLY A 10 -3.71 12.50 8.56
C GLY A 10 -2.56 11.67 8.00
N LEU A 11 -2.55 11.37 6.69
CA LEU A 11 -1.44 10.72 6.01
C LEU A 11 -0.14 11.53 6.17
N LYS A 12 0.93 10.86 6.58
CA LYS A 12 2.27 11.45 6.78
C LYS A 12 3.31 10.89 5.83
N GLU A 13 3.28 9.59 5.58
CA GLU A 13 4.23 8.91 4.70
C GLU A 13 3.48 7.89 3.84
N VAL A 14 3.83 7.86 2.55
CA VAL A 14 3.38 6.87 1.57
C VAL A 14 4.51 5.88 1.29
N PRO A 15 4.20 4.61 1.01
CA PRO A 15 5.20 3.62 0.64
C PRO A 15 5.76 3.90 -0.76
N GLU A 16 6.85 3.22 -1.08
CA GLU A 16 7.25 3.04 -2.46
C GLU A 16 6.28 2.09 -3.16
N PHE A 17 5.79 2.50 -4.33
CA PHE A 17 4.97 1.65 -5.18
C PHE A 17 5.83 1.10 -6.30
N GLY A 18 6.44 -0.05 -6.02
CA GLY A 18 7.25 -0.80 -6.97
C GLY A 18 6.98 -2.29 -6.80
N ILE A 19 7.12 -3.03 -7.90
CA ILE A 19 7.15 -4.49 -7.87
C ILE A 19 8.51 -4.88 -8.42
N GLU A 20 9.31 -5.61 -7.64
CA GLU A 20 10.55 -6.18 -8.15
C GLU A 20 10.24 -7.57 -8.73
N PRO A 21 10.20 -7.73 -10.07
CA PRO A 21 9.96 -9.03 -10.68
C PRO A 21 11.13 -9.98 -10.43
N GLU A 22 10.82 -11.23 -10.07
CA GLU A 22 11.81 -12.28 -10.01
C GLU A 22 12.46 -12.48 -11.39
N LYS A 23 13.76 -12.78 -11.43
CA LYS A 23 14.45 -13.12 -12.67
C LYS A 23 14.47 -14.64 -12.84
N VAL A 24 13.72 -15.14 -13.79
CA VAL A 24 13.73 -16.54 -14.20
C VAL A 24 14.83 -16.73 -15.23
N GLU A 25 15.91 -17.43 -14.87
CA GLU A 25 16.98 -17.76 -15.81
C GLU A 25 16.50 -18.85 -16.79
N ASN A 26 16.44 -18.54 -18.08
CA ASN A 26 15.98 -19.43 -19.15
C ASN A 26 17.07 -19.62 -20.23
N THR A 27 18.33 -19.74 -19.78
CA THR A 27 19.49 -19.91 -20.67
C THR A 27 19.53 -21.33 -21.24
N THR A 28 19.69 -21.48 -22.55
CA THR A 28 19.84 -22.78 -23.23
C THR A 28 21.30 -23.09 -23.55
N LEU A 29 21.61 -24.36 -23.88
CA LEU A 29 22.98 -24.79 -24.25
C LEU A 29 23.50 -24.11 -25.53
N ALA A 30 22.62 -23.55 -26.37
CA ALA A 30 22.99 -22.82 -27.57
C ALA A 30 23.29 -21.34 -27.30
N ASP A 31 22.98 -20.85 -26.10
CA ASP A 31 23.12 -19.43 -25.77
C ASP A 31 24.54 -19.11 -25.30
N THR A 32 25.11 -18.05 -25.86
CA THR A 32 26.44 -17.53 -25.50
C THR A 32 26.41 -16.53 -24.35
N VAL A 33 25.20 -16.10 -23.93
CA VAL A 33 24.95 -15.16 -22.83
C VAL A 33 23.72 -15.60 -22.05
N LYS A 34 23.67 -15.27 -20.76
CA LYS A 34 22.52 -15.59 -19.90
C LYS A 34 21.26 -14.88 -20.37
N LYS A 35 20.16 -15.63 -20.45
CA LYS A 35 18.83 -15.10 -20.77
C LYS A 35 17.95 -15.16 -19.53
N TYR A 36 17.25 -14.06 -19.28
CA TYR A 36 16.36 -13.92 -18.15
C TYR A 36 14.98 -13.48 -18.63
N GLU A 37 13.95 -14.07 -18.03
CA GLU A 37 12.56 -13.65 -18.15
C GLU A 37 12.10 -13.10 -16.81
N PHE A 38 11.30 -12.04 -16.81
CA PHE A 38 10.70 -11.53 -15.60
C PHE A 38 9.53 -12.44 -15.20
N GLY A 39 9.67 -13.06 -14.03
CA GLY A 39 8.64 -13.88 -13.39
C GLY A 39 7.64 -13.05 -12.61
N ILE A 40 7.01 -13.68 -11.62
CA ILE A 40 6.09 -12.99 -10.71
C ILE A 40 6.91 -12.01 -9.87
N GLY A 41 6.40 -10.82 -9.68
CA GLY A 41 7.02 -9.84 -8.79
C GLY A 41 6.36 -9.79 -7.43
N ASP A 42 7.19 -9.64 -6.40
CA ASP A 42 6.71 -9.39 -5.05
C ASP A 42 6.67 -7.88 -4.84
N ALA A 43 5.47 -7.36 -4.65
CA ALA A 43 5.25 -5.96 -4.32
C ALA A 43 5.50 -5.67 -2.82
N GLY A 44 5.77 -6.72 -2.04
CA GLY A 44 6.05 -6.65 -0.61
C GLY A 44 4.85 -6.20 0.23
N GLU A 45 5.15 -5.67 1.41
CA GLU A 45 4.18 -5.07 2.32
C GLU A 45 4.23 -3.54 2.18
N LEU A 46 3.11 -2.94 1.76
CA LEU A 46 3.01 -1.49 1.65
C LEU A 46 2.85 -0.89 3.06
N GLU A 47 3.77 -0.03 3.46
CA GLU A 47 3.75 0.62 4.77
C GLU A 47 3.43 2.12 4.67
N TYR A 48 2.33 2.53 5.30
CA TYR A 48 1.90 3.92 5.42
C TYR A 48 2.01 4.37 6.86
N LYS A 49 2.28 5.67 7.07
CA LYS A 49 2.19 6.29 8.39
C LYS A 49 1.13 7.37 8.43
N PHE A 50 0.35 7.36 9.50
CA PHE A 50 -0.73 8.31 9.74
C PHE A 50 -0.59 8.94 11.12
N ALA A 51 -0.98 10.21 11.24
CA ALA A 51 -1.27 10.83 12.52
C ALA A 51 -2.42 10.06 13.20
N TYR A 52 -2.23 9.70 14.47
CA TYR A 52 -3.26 9.04 15.24
C TYR A 52 -4.36 10.03 15.62
N ASN A 53 -5.57 9.73 15.18
CA ASN A 53 -6.79 10.36 15.62
C ASN A 53 -7.81 9.27 15.93
N ASN A 54 -8.45 9.36 17.10
CA ASN A 54 -9.49 8.43 17.53
C ASN A 54 -10.74 9.15 18.06
N SER A 55 -10.95 10.40 17.62
CA SER A 55 -12.03 11.26 18.12
C SER A 55 -13.40 10.92 17.52
N SER A 56 -13.47 10.03 16.52
CA SER A 56 -14.71 9.62 15.85
C SER A 56 -14.76 8.11 15.60
N ALA A 57 -15.97 7.55 15.51
CA ALA A 57 -16.19 6.18 15.03
C ALA A 57 -15.69 5.96 13.58
N THR A 58 -15.65 7.02 12.78
CA THR A 58 -15.15 7.02 11.41
C THR A 58 -13.66 7.35 11.30
N ALA A 59 -12.96 7.51 12.43
CA ALA A 59 -11.54 7.83 12.40
C ALA A 59 -10.74 6.73 11.67
N PRO A 60 -9.75 7.09 10.82
CA PRO A 60 -8.97 6.13 10.03
C PRO A 60 -8.45 4.95 10.85
N TYR A 61 -7.90 5.22 12.03
CA TYR A 61 -7.42 4.20 12.95
C TYR A 61 -8.48 3.15 13.30
N ARG A 62 -9.70 3.56 13.67
CA ARG A 62 -10.77 2.62 14.06
C ARG A 62 -11.27 1.80 12.89
N VAL A 63 -11.43 2.44 11.74
CA VAL A 63 -11.91 1.80 10.50
C VAL A 63 -10.91 0.72 10.06
N LEU A 64 -9.63 1.07 9.99
CA LEU A 64 -8.56 0.16 9.57
C LEU A 64 -8.32 -0.94 10.60
N ARG A 65 -8.34 -0.63 11.90
CA ARG A 65 -8.20 -1.64 12.97
C ARG A 65 -9.33 -2.66 12.93
N LYS A 66 -10.58 -2.22 12.76
CA LYS A 66 -11.74 -3.13 12.63
C LYS A 66 -11.63 -4.02 11.39
N ALA A 67 -11.11 -3.48 10.29
CA ALA A 67 -10.86 -4.25 9.07
C ALA A 67 -9.74 -5.29 9.27
N ALA A 68 -8.67 -4.92 9.99
CA ALA A 68 -7.58 -5.82 10.38
C ALA A 68 -8.08 -6.97 11.27
N ASP A 69 -8.84 -6.66 12.33
CA ASP A 69 -9.42 -7.65 13.25
C ASP A 69 -10.33 -8.65 12.50
N GLY A 70 -11.07 -8.16 11.51
CA GLY A 70 -11.94 -8.97 10.65
C GLY A 70 -11.24 -9.68 9.50
N LYS A 71 -9.91 -9.53 9.35
CA LYS A 71 -9.10 -10.04 8.21
C LYS A 71 -9.74 -9.73 6.85
N LYS A 72 -10.36 -8.56 6.74
CA LYS A 72 -11.10 -8.19 5.53
C LYS A 72 -10.15 -7.69 4.46
N LYS A 73 -10.38 -8.14 3.22
CA LYS A 73 -9.78 -7.51 2.03
C LYS A 73 -10.41 -6.13 1.84
N LEU A 74 -9.59 -5.11 1.68
CA LEU A 74 -10.01 -3.74 1.39
C LEU A 74 -9.44 -3.30 0.04
N TYR A 75 -10.13 -2.35 -0.57
CA TYR A 75 -9.71 -1.66 -1.79
C TYR A 75 -9.15 -0.29 -1.43
N PHE A 76 -7.97 0.03 -1.94
CA PHE A 76 -7.27 1.28 -1.70
C PHE A 76 -7.08 2.05 -3.01
N GLU A 77 -7.13 3.37 -2.90
CA GLU A 77 -6.77 4.31 -3.95
C GLU A 77 -5.84 5.35 -3.32
N GLN A 78 -4.58 5.37 -3.73
CA GLN A 78 -3.65 6.46 -3.44
C GLN A 78 -3.77 7.47 -4.57
N THR A 79 -4.07 8.73 -4.25
CA THR A 79 -4.08 9.83 -5.22
C THR A 79 -2.97 10.81 -4.86
N TYR A 80 -2.16 11.17 -5.85
CA TYR A 80 -1.10 12.15 -5.73
C TYR A 80 -1.57 13.55 -6.19
N PRO A 81 -0.89 14.64 -5.78
CA PRO A 81 -1.28 16.01 -6.15
C PRO A 81 -1.26 16.31 -7.66
N ASP A 82 -0.44 15.57 -8.42
CA ASP A 82 -0.35 15.62 -9.89
C ASP A 82 -1.51 14.88 -10.60
N GLY A 83 -2.41 14.25 -9.83
CA GLY A 83 -3.51 13.45 -10.36
C GLY A 83 -3.14 11.99 -10.65
N THR A 84 -1.90 11.58 -10.42
CA THR A 84 -1.49 10.17 -10.51
C THR A 84 -2.24 9.37 -9.45
N LYS A 85 -2.79 8.22 -9.85
CA LYS A 85 -3.53 7.33 -8.97
C LYS A 85 -2.96 5.92 -9.00
N VAL A 86 -2.86 5.31 -7.82
CA VAL A 86 -2.51 3.90 -7.66
C VAL A 86 -3.65 3.20 -6.96
N THR A 87 -4.24 2.21 -7.64
CA THR A 87 -5.31 1.38 -7.06
C THR A 87 -4.83 -0.04 -6.83
N PHE A 88 -5.16 -0.59 -5.67
CA PHE A 88 -4.74 -1.92 -5.24
C PHE A 88 -5.69 -2.47 -4.17
N GLU A 89 -5.65 -3.77 -3.94
CA GLU A 89 -6.41 -4.43 -2.86
C GLU A 89 -5.50 -5.27 -1.97
N GLY A 90 -5.83 -5.33 -0.70
CA GLY A 90 -4.99 -6.02 0.28
C GLY A 90 -5.65 -6.18 1.64
N GLN A 91 -5.01 -6.98 2.48
CA GLN A 91 -5.35 -7.11 3.89
C GLN A 91 -4.51 -6.13 4.70
N VAL A 92 -5.11 -5.54 5.73
CA VAL A 92 -4.46 -4.52 6.54
C VAL A 92 -4.03 -5.03 7.91
N SER A 93 -2.93 -4.48 8.40
CA SER A 93 -2.45 -4.61 9.77
C SER A 93 -2.14 -3.22 10.31
N VAL A 94 -2.58 -2.93 11.53
CA VAL A 94 -2.42 -1.61 12.15
C VAL A 94 -1.57 -1.75 13.40
N LYS A 95 -0.48 -1.00 13.46
CA LYS A 95 0.38 -0.87 14.66
C LYS A 95 0.28 0.55 15.18
N LEU A 96 -0.23 0.71 16.40
CA LEU A 96 -0.24 2.01 17.07
C LEU A 96 1.16 2.31 17.62
N GLY A 97 1.72 3.45 17.26
CA GLY A 97 3.00 3.92 17.77
C GLY A 97 2.91 4.35 19.24
N GLY A 98 4.03 4.26 19.95
CA GLY A 98 4.17 4.81 21.29
C GLY A 98 4.15 6.34 21.27
N GLY A 99 3.62 6.95 22.33
CA GLY A 99 3.60 8.41 22.52
C GLY A 99 4.37 8.83 23.76
N GLY A 100 4.97 10.01 23.72
CA GLY A 100 5.59 10.70 24.86
C GLY A 100 4.91 12.04 25.14
N VAL A 101 5.24 12.67 26.27
CA VAL A 101 4.76 14.02 26.58
C VAL A 101 5.24 14.97 25.47
N ASN A 102 4.33 15.71 24.84
CA ASN A 102 4.54 16.58 23.67
C ASN A 102 4.88 15.88 22.33
N ALA A 103 4.67 14.56 22.19
CA ALA A 103 4.84 13.87 20.90
C ALA A 103 3.48 13.61 20.23
N VAL A 104 3.41 13.81 18.91
CA VAL A 104 2.25 13.40 18.10
C VAL A 104 2.24 11.87 18.03
N ILE A 105 1.14 11.25 18.46
CA ILE A 105 0.96 9.81 18.31
C ILE A 105 0.72 9.51 16.83
N GLU A 106 1.33 8.44 16.35
CA GLU A 106 1.20 7.97 14.97
C GLU A 106 0.76 6.50 14.97
N PHE A 107 0.21 6.04 13.86
CA PHE A 107 0.05 4.61 13.63
C PHE A 107 0.58 4.23 12.24
N THR A 108 1.16 3.05 12.18
CA THR A 108 1.63 2.41 10.96
C THR A 108 0.51 1.52 10.42
N LEU A 109 0.14 1.74 9.17
CA LEU A 109 -0.73 0.86 8.40
C LEU A 109 0.14 0.04 7.45
N LYS A 110 0.12 -1.27 7.65
CA LYS A 110 0.74 -2.23 6.76
C LYS A 110 -0.33 -2.88 5.89
N ILE A 111 -0.07 -3.01 4.59
CA ILE A 111 -1.00 -3.61 3.64
C ILE A 111 -0.28 -4.75 2.92
N ALA A 112 -0.76 -5.96 3.14
CA ALA A 112 -0.35 -7.14 2.39
C ALA A 112 -1.15 -7.17 1.08
N LEU A 113 -0.46 -6.96 -0.04
CA LEU A 113 -1.08 -6.92 -1.36
C LEU A 113 -1.69 -8.27 -1.74
N GLN A 114 -2.86 -8.23 -2.36
CA GLN A 114 -3.59 -9.37 -2.88
C GLN A 114 -4.10 -9.14 -4.31
N SER A 115 -3.52 -8.14 -4.98
CA SER A 115 -3.69 -7.83 -6.40
C SER A 115 -2.45 -7.17 -6.96
N GLU A 116 -2.44 -7.03 -8.28
CA GLU A 116 -1.53 -6.15 -8.99
C GLU A 116 -1.77 -4.67 -8.61
N LEU A 117 -0.73 -3.85 -8.73
CA LEU A 117 -0.80 -2.40 -8.62
C LEU A 117 -1.24 -1.83 -9.97
N THR A 118 -2.36 -1.09 -10.01
CA THR A 118 -2.80 -0.39 -11.22
C THR A 118 -2.48 1.09 -11.09
N PHE A 119 -1.59 1.57 -11.96
CA PHE A 119 -1.23 2.99 -12.08
C PHE A 119 -2.12 3.66 -13.14
N VAL A 120 -2.63 4.84 -12.81
CA VAL A 120 -3.32 5.73 -13.74
C VAL A 120 -2.62 7.07 -13.66
N ASP A 121 -1.97 7.45 -14.76
CA ASP A 121 -1.19 8.69 -14.81
C ASP A 121 -2.12 9.91 -14.77
N GLY A 122 -1.73 10.90 -13.97
CA GLY A 122 -2.33 12.22 -14.02
C GLY A 122 -1.89 12.94 -15.29
N ILE A 123 -2.82 13.54 -16.04
CA ILE A 123 -2.46 14.43 -17.14
C ILE A 123 -2.00 15.76 -16.53
N GLY A 124 -0.73 15.87 -16.14
CA GLY A 124 -0.10 17.16 -15.83
C GLY A 124 0.93 17.15 -14.72
N GLY A 125 2.20 17.13 -15.13
CA GLY A 125 3.30 17.84 -14.46
C GLY A 125 3.76 19.00 -15.34
#